data_AF-A0A087HDZ3-F1
#
_entry.id   AF-A0A087HDZ3-F1
#
_cell.length_a   1.000
_cell.length_b   1.000
_cell.length_c   1.000
_cell.angle_alpha   90.00
_cell.angle_beta   90.00
_cell.angle_gamma   90.00
#
_symmetry.space_group_name_H-M   'P 1'
#
loop_
_entity.id
_entity.type
_entity.pdbx_description
1 polymer ?
#
loop_
_entity_poly.entity_id
_entity_poly.type
_entity_poly.pdbx_seq_one_letter_code
_entity_poly.pdbx_strand_id
1 'polypeptide(L)'
;MMIKNKLLTLFLLLGLYIKGYSIEVGIGEGGVWVGDGGGNPNSSPKQQTNTAYNALQTWKSAITEDPTGLLKTWVGSDVCSYKGIYCSGSSIISIDLNKANLKGTIVKDLSVLTDLTILHLNTNRFFGSIPDSFKTLVSLQELDLSNNKFSGSFPQVTIFIPNLIYLDLRFNS
;
A
#
# COMPACT_ATOMS: atom_id res chain seq x y z
N MET A 1 22.85 -58.02 -28.60
CA MET A 1 24.30 -57.75 -28.73
C MET A 1 24.53 -56.28 -28.42
N MET A 2 25.45 -56.02 -27.49
CA MET A 2 26.01 -54.73 -27.00
C MET A 2 25.16 -53.80 -26.11
N ILE A 3 25.42 -53.98 -24.82
CA ILE A 3 25.45 -52.98 -23.74
C ILE A 3 26.76 -52.18 -23.84
N LYS A 4 26.73 -50.85 -23.61
CA LYS A 4 27.74 -50.06 -22.86
C LYS A 4 26.99 -48.90 -22.16
N ASN A 5 26.80 -48.94 -20.84
CA ASN A 5 27.68 -48.40 -19.77
C ASN A 5 27.73 -46.86 -19.74
N LYS A 6 27.63 -46.13 -18.61
CA LYS A 6 27.31 -46.43 -17.20
C LYS A 6 27.33 -45.07 -16.46
N LEU A 7 26.47 -44.92 -15.45
CA LEU A 7 26.63 -44.14 -14.19
C LEU A 7 27.14 -42.69 -14.26
N LEU A 8 26.32 -41.72 -13.82
CA LEU A 8 26.35 -41.29 -12.41
C LEU A 8 25.07 -40.51 -12.04
N THR A 9 24.19 -41.23 -11.33
CA THR A 9 23.48 -40.85 -10.09
C THR A 9 22.83 -39.46 -9.94
N LEU A 10 21.50 -39.53 -9.95
CA LEU A 10 20.50 -38.75 -9.20
C LEU A 10 20.91 -38.40 -7.74
N PHE A 11 20.41 -37.26 -7.23
CA PHE A 11 19.96 -36.91 -5.85
C PHE A 11 20.27 -35.41 -5.60
N LEU A 12 19.31 -34.52 -5.87
CA LEU A 12 18.29 -33.98 -4.96
C LEU A 12 18.79 -32.84 -4.04
N LEU A 13 18.33 -31.64 -4.41
CA LEU A 13 17.81 -30.54 -3.58
C LEU A 13 18.74 -29.73 -2.64
N LEU A 14 18.51 -28.41 -2.76
CA LEU A 14 18.61 -27.37 -1.71
C LEU A 14 20.01 -26.92 -1.30
N GLY A 15 20.44 -25.82 -1.94
CA GLY A 15 21.55 -25.01 -1.47
C GLY A 15 21.43 -23.58 -1.97
N LEU A 16 20.60 -22.78 -1.28
CA LEU A 16 20.88 -21.37 -0.97
C LEU A 16 21.55 -20.54 -2.08
N TYR A 17 20.77 -19.83 -2.92
CA TYR A 17 21.28 -18.56 -3.45
C TYR A 17 20.78 -17.40 -2.62
N ILE A 18 21.67 -17.05 -1.70
CA ILE A 18 21.71 -15.86 -0.87
C ILE A 18 21.82 -14.62 -1.80
N LYS A 19 21.18 -13.51 -1.40
CA LYS A 19 21.34 -12.13 -1.90
C LYS A 19 22.31 -11.94 -3.09
N GLY A 20 21.75 -11.65 -4.27
CA GLY A 20 22.24 -10.56 -5.13
C GLY A 20 23.62 -10.69 -5.80
N TYR A 21 24.16 -11.89 -6.00
CA TYR A 21 25.36 -12.07 -6.82
C TYR A 21 25.06 -12.95 -8.02
N SER A 22 24.86 -12.34 -9.19
CA SER A 22 24.91 -13.06 -10.46
C SER A 22 26.35 -13.01 -10.97
N ILE A 23 26.97 -14.17 -11.21
CA ILE A 23 28.25 -14.23 -11.92
C ILE A 23 27.94 -14.29 -13.41
N GLU A 24 28.26 -13.23 -14.15
CA GLU A 24 28.13 -13.21 -15.61
C GLU A 24 29.46 -13.58 -16.28
N VAL A 25 29.40 -14.44 -17.28
CA VAL A 25 30.55 -14.85 -18.10
C VAL A 25 30.30 -14.38 -19.53
N GLY A 26 31.15 -13.50 -20.04
CA GLY A 26 31.11 -12.98 -21.41
C GLY A 26 32.37 -13.31 -22.20
N ILE A 27 32.24 -13.40 -23.53
CA ILE A 27 33.36 -13.66 -24.45
C ILE A 27 33.47 -12.45 -25.40
N GLY A 28 34.64 -11.81 -25.43
CA GLY A 28 34.99 -10.74 -26.38
C GLY A 28 36.38 -10.95 -26.95
N GLU A 29 36.74 -10.23 -28.03
CA GLU A 29 37.94 -10.45 -28.88
C GLU A 29 39.31 -10.22 -28.19
N GLY A 30 39.35 -10.15 -26.86
CA GLY A 30 40.57 -10.09 -26.05
C GLY A 30 40.68 -11.14 -24.94
N GLY A 31 39.80 -12.15 -24.91
CA GLY A 31 39.80 -13.23 -23.91
C GLY A 31 38.59 -13.23 -22.96
N VAL A 32 38.53 -14.24 -22.08
CA VAL A 32 37.48 -14.42 -21.06
C VAL A 32 37.85 -13.62 -19.82
N TRP A 33 36.94 -12.77 -19.33
CA TRP A 33 37.12 -12.00 -18.11
C TRP A 33 36.24 -12.56 -16.99
N VAL A 34 36.83 -12.71 -15.79
CA VAL A 34 36.11 -12.99 -14.54
C VAL A 34 36.42 -11.82 -13.60
N GLY A 35 35.44 -10.96 -13.37
CA GLY A 35 35.59 -9.79 -12.51
C GLY A 35 34.49 -9.73 -11.47
N ASP A 36 34.88 -9.65 -10.19
CA ASP A 36 33.98 -9.27 -9.11
C ASP A 36 33.75 -7.76 -9.18
N GLY A 37 32.53 -7.36 -9.51
CA GLY A 37 32.10 -5.96 -9.47
C GLY A 37 32.10 -5.42 -8.04
N GLY A 38 33.23 -4.90 -7.60
CA GLY A 38 33.39 -4.12 -6.37
C GLY A 38 32.69 -2.77 -6.48
N GLY A 39 31.36 -2.77 -6.37
CA GLY A 39 30.55 -1.59 -6.16
C GLY A 39 30.51 -1.20 -4.68
N ASN A 40 30.83 0.05 -4.39
CA ASN A 40 30.63 0.71 -3.09
C ASN A 40 29.20 0.41 -2.55
N PRO A 41 29.01 -0.10 -1.31
CA PRO A 41 27.67 -0.41 -0.78
C PRO A 41 26.79 0.84 -0.55
N ASN A 42 27.34 2.04 -0.70
CA ASN A 42 26.67 3.30 -0.43
C ASN A 42 26.54 4.17 -1.69
N SER A 43 25.69 3.75 -2.63
CA SER A 43 24.85 4.65 -3.44
C SER A 43 24.00 3.88 -4.45
N SER A 44 22.98 3.20 -3.95
CA SER A 44 21.68 3.19 -4.61
C SER A 44 20.66 3.31 -3.49
N PRO A 45 19.82 4.36 -3.44
CA PRO A 45 18.79 4.39 -2.43
C PRO A 45 17.96 3.14 -2.68
N LYS A 46 17.90 2.24 -1.69
CA LYS A 46 16.66 1.52 -1.46
C LYS A 46 15.63 2.61 -1.40
N GLN A 47 14.90 2.81 -2.49
CA GLN A 47 13.70 3.61 -2.49
C GLN A 47 12.78 2.85 -1.54
N GLN A 48 12.88 3.21 -0.26
CA GLN A 48 12.04 2.68 0.79
C GLN A 48 10.65 3.11 0.36
N THR A 49 9.93 2.17 -0.25
CA THR A 49 8.61 2.38 -0.82
C THR A 49 7.73 2.83 0.33
N ASN A 50 7.52 4.13 0.44
CA ASN A 50 6.67 4.71 1.46
C ASN A 50 5.27 4.10 1.25
N THR A 51 4.91 3.14 2.09
CA THR A 51 3.70 2.32 1.91
C THR A 51 2.46 3.20 2.06
N ALA A 52 2.53 4.20 2.95
CA ALA A 52 1.49 5.21 3.09
C ALA A 52 1.34 6.07 1.83
N TYR A 53 2.46 6.49 1.22
CA TYR A 53 2.43 7.19 -0.08
C TYR A 53 1.71 6.34 -1.13
N ASN A 54 2.10 5.07 -1.29
CA ASN A 54 1.48 4.19 -2.27
C ASN A 54 -0.03 4.03 -2.02
N ALA A 55 -0.45 3.81 -0.77
CA ALA A 55 -1.86 3.70 -0.40
C ALA A 55 -2.65 4.97 -0.73
N LEU A 56 -2.10 6.15 -0.42
CA LEU A 56 -2.73 7.43 -0.72
C LEU A 56 -2.80 7.70 -2.23
N GLN A 57 -1.78 7.33 -3.01
CA GLN A 57 -1.82 7.47 -4.47
C GLN A 57 -2.81 6.49 -5.12
N THR A 58 -2.92 5.26 -4.61
CA THR A 58 -3.96 4.30 -5.01
C THR A 58 -5.36 4.82 -4.67
N TRP A 59 -5.53 5.45 -3.49
CA TRP A 59 -6.82 6.02 -3.14
C TRP A 59 -7.14 7.26 -3.98
N LYS A 60 -6.16 8.12 -4.23
CA LYS A 60 -6.28 9.28 -5.12
C LYS A 60 -6.76 8.89 -6.51
N SER A 61 -6.26 7.79 -7.08
CA SER A 61 -6.70 7.30 -8.39
C SER A 61 -8.10 6.67 -8.38
N ALA A 62 -8.58 6.20 -7.22
CA ALA A 62 -9.97 5.77 -7.04
C ALA A 62 -10.96 6.94 -6.83
N ILE A 63 -10.46 8.16 -6.61
CA ILE A 63 -11.28 9.37 -6.54
C ILE A 63 -11.43 9.96 -7.94
N THR A 64 -12.62 9.80 -8.49
CA THR A 64 -12.99 10.18 -9.87
C THR A 64 -13.33 11.66 -10.03
N GLU A 65 -13.79 12.35 -8.99
CA GLU A 65 -14.08 13.78 -9.04
C GLU A 65 -13.62 14.48 -7.75
N ASP A 66 -12.86 15.58 -7.91
CA ASP A 66 -12.41 16.47 -6.83
C ASP A 66 -12.74 17.94 -7.19
N PRO A 67 -13.98 18.39 -6.95
CA PRO A 67 -14.40 19.74 -7.32
C PRO A 67 -13.67 20.85 -6.55
N THR A 68 -13.17 20.55 -5.35
CA THR A 68 -12.49 21.54 -4.49
C THR A 68 -11.00 21.64 -4.78
N GLY A 69 -10.44 20.70 -5.56
CA GLY A 69 -9.02 20.62 -5.84
C GLY A 69 -8.18 20.27 -4.61
N LEU A 70 -8.77 19.62 -3.59
CA LEU A 70 -8.10 19.25 -2.36
C LEU A 70 -6.90 18.32 -2.64
N LEU A 71 -7.10 17.35 -3.54
CA LEU A 71 -6.12 16.32 -3.89
C LEU A 71 -4.98 16.85 -4.78
N LYS A 72 -5.01 18.13 -5.19
CA LYS A 72 -3.88 18.77 -5.87
C LYS A 72 -2.62 18.78 -5.02
N THR A 73 -2.79 18.82 -3.69
CA THR A 73 -1.67 18.78 -2.73
C THR A 73 -1.07 17.38 -2.55
N TRP A 74 -1.72 16.33 -3.04
CA TRP A 74 -1.28 14.95 -2.85
C TRP A 74 -0.22 14.55 -3.88
N VAL A 75 0.93 15.23 -3.84
CA VAL A 75 2.04 15.06 -4.78
C VAL A 75 3.37 15.00 -4.03
N GLY A 76 4.31 14.19 -4.52
CA GLY A 76 5.61 14.00 -3.85
C GLY A 76 5.55 13.05 -2.65
N SER A 77 6.72 12.70 -2.10
CA SER A 77 6.86 11.67 -1.08
C SER A 77 6.49 12.11 0.33
N ASP A 78 6.37 13.42 0.58
CA ASP A 78 5.99 13.97 1.88
C ASP A 78 4.46 13.95 2.05
N VAL A 79 3.94 12.80 2.46
CA VAL A 79 2.50 12.57 2.66
C VAL A 79 1.90 13.45 3.76
N CYS A 80 2.70 13.97 4.69
CA CYS A 80 2.22 14.82 5.77
C CYS A 80 1.98 16.26 5.32
N SER A 81 2.47 16.64 4.14
CA SER A 81 2.15 17.92 3.49
C SER A 81 0.78 17.91 2.79
N TYR A 82 0.16 16.74 2.64
CA TYR A 82 -1.08 16.59 1.90
C TYR A 82 -2.24 17.20 2.68
N LYS A 83 -3.09 17.98 2.01
CA LYS A 83 -4.28 18.55 2.63
C LYS A 83 -5.20 17.41 3.10
N GLY A 84 -5.64 17.50 4.35
CA GLY A 84 -6.49 16.50 5.00
C GLY A 84 -5.75 15.30 5.60
N ILE A 85 -4.42 15.26 5.50
CA ILE A 85 -3.58 14.24 6.15
C ILE A 85 -2.89 14.86 7.36
N TYR A 86 -2.99 14.20 8.52
CA TYR A 86 -2.39 14.64 9.77
C TYR A 86 -1.49 13.54 10.32
N CYS A 87 -0.24 13.91 10.60
CA CYS A 87 0.79 12.98 11.04
C CYS A 87 1.25 13.25 12.48
N SER A 88 1.74 12.19 13.12
CA SER A 88 2.61 12.29 14.29
C SER A 88 3.94 11.62 13.95
N GLY A 89 5.01 12.41 13.86
CA GLY A 89 6.27 11.94 13.29
C GLY A 89 6.09 11.49 11.83
N SER A 90 6.44 10.24 11.53
CA SER A 90 6.31 9.64 10.19
C SER A 90 5.01 8.88 9.96
N SER A 91 4.14 8.77 10.97
CA SER A 91 2.90 7.99 10.91
C SER A 91 1.69 8.88 10.66
N ILE A 92 0.80 8.44 9.76
CA ILE A 92 -0.50 9.10 9.54
C ILE A 92 -1.44 8.69 10.67
N ILE A 93 -1.87 9.66 11.45
CA ILE A 93 -2.74 9.45 12.62
C ILE A 93 -4.19 9.82 12.32
N SER A 94 -4.42 10.79 11.43
CA SER A 94 -5.77 11.21 11.06
C SER A 94 -5.87 11.57 9.59
N ILE A 95 -7.01 11.21 8.98
CA ILE A 95 -7.43 11.65 7.66
C ILE A 95 -8.78 12.34 7.82
N ASP A 96 -8.83 13.64 7.50
CA ASP A 96 -10.06 14.43 7.49
C ASP A 96 -10.24 15.05 6.10
N LEU A 97 -11.22 14.52 5.36
CA LEU A 97 -11.66 15.01 4.05
C LEU A 97 -13.12 15.49 4.08
N ASN A 98 -13.58 15.94 5.24
CA ASN A 98 -14.94 16.41 5.44
C ASN A 98 -15.31 17.52 4.45
N LYS A 99 -16.55 17.46 3.92
CA LYS A 99 -17.15 18.50 3.06
C LYS A 99 -16.34 18.83 1.79
N ALA A 100 -15.56 17.87 1.28
CA ALA A 100 -14.74 18.06 0.08
C ALA A 100 -15.47 17.72 -1.24
N ASN A 101 -16.71 17.22 -1.15
CA ASN A 101 -17.53 16.82 -2.30
C ASN A 101 -16.84 15.81 -3.25
N LEU A 102 -15.91 15.01 -2.70
CA LEU A 102 -15.12 14.01 -3.42
C LEU A 102 -16.03 12.86 -3.85
N LYS A 103 -15.86 12.38 -5.09
CA LYS A 103 -16.58 11.21 -5.59
C LYS A 103 -15.61 10.09 -5.94
N GLY A 104 -15.84 8.91 -5.38
CA GLY A 104 -14.99 7.74 -5.61
C GLY A 104 -15.33 6.60 -4.67
N THR A 105 -14.38 5.68 -4.50
CA THR A 105 -14.51 4.55 -3.57
C THR A 105 -13.41 4.59 -2.51
N ILE A 106 -13.62 3.88 -1.41
CA ILE A 106 -12.57 3.62 -0.41
C ILE A 106 -11.80 2.38 -0.86
N VAL A 107 -10.47 2.47 -0.96
CA VAL A 107 -9.61 1.37 -1.40
C VAL A 107 -9.10 0.54 -0.23
N LYS A 108 -8.92 -0.77 -0.46
CA LYS A 108 -8.39 -1.69 0.56
C LYS A 108 -6.99 -1.31 1.04
N ASP A 109 -6.19 -0.66 0.18
CA ASP A 109 -4.80 -0.28 0.42
C ASP A 109 -4.63 0.68 1.59
N LEU A 110 -5.68 1.41 1.98
CA LEU A 110 -5.66 2.23 3.21
C LEU A 110 -5.46 1.40 4.48
N SER A 111 -5.69 0.08 4.44
CA SER A 111 -5.51 -0.81 5.59
C SER A 111 -4.05 -0.96 6.05
N VAL A 112 -3.08 -0.48 5.25
CA VAL A 112 -1.66 -0.43 5.63
C VAL A 112 -1.37 0.70 6.64
N LEU A 113 -2.30 1.65 6.82
CA LEU A 113 -2.18 2.76 7.76
C LEU A 113 -2.58 2.31 9.17
N THR A 114 -1.83 1.38 9.75
CA THR A 114 -2.19 0.74 11.04
C THR A 114 -2.20 1.69 12.24
N ASP A 115 -1.53 2.83 12.12
CA ASP A 115 -1.49 3.90 13.14
C ASP A 115 -2.65 4.90 13.00
N LEU A 116 -3.50 4.76 11.98
CA LEU A 116 -4.63 5.63 11.73
C LEU A 116 -5.66 5.50 12.87
N THR A 117 -5.98 6.62 13.51
CA THR A 117 -6.93 6.71 14.63
C THR A 117 -8.27 7.32 14.21
N ILE A 118 -8.24 8.23 13.24
CA ILE A 118 -9.42 9.00 12.81
C ILE A 118 -9.51 8.94 11.28
N LEU A 119 -10.68 8.53 10.78
CA LEU A 119 -11.04 8.63 9.38
C LEU A 119 -12.39 9.34 9.25
N HIS A 120 -12.35 10.62 8.87
CA HIS A 120 -13.53 11.44 8.66
C HIS A 120 -13.70 11.77 7.18
N LEU A 121 -14.77 11.27 6.57
CA LEU A 121 -15.11 11.43 5.16
C LEU A 121 -16.52 12.02 4.98
N ASN A 122 -17.00 12.74 5.98
CA ASN A 122 -18.37 13.20 6.05
C ASN A 122 -18.70 14.21 4.92
N THR A 123 -19.93 14.21 4.42
CA THR A 123 -20.35 15.15 3.35
C THR A 123 -19.48 15.03 2.09
N ASN A 124 -19.41 13.82 1.55
CA ASN A 124 -18.78 13.51 0.27
C ASN A 124 -19.74 12.69 -0.61
N ARG A 125 -19.23 12.16 -1.72
CA ARG A 125 -19.94 11.32 -2.68
C ARG A 125 -19.23 9.97 -2.82
N PHE A 126 -18.65 9.45 -1.73
CA PHE A 126 -18.06 8.12 -1.73
C PHE A 126 -19.15 7.04 -1.82
N PHE A 127 -18.90 6.00 -2.60
CA PHE A 127 -19.83 4.90 -2.84
C PHE A 127 -19.13 3.54 -2.78
N GLY A 128 -19.92 2.46 -2.92
CA GLY A 128 -19.44 1.09 -2.81
C GLY A 128 -19.54 0.53 -1.39
N SER A 129 -18.66 -0.39 -1.03
CA SER A 129 -18.59 -1.01 0.30
C SER A 129 -17.33 -0.58 1.06
N ILE A 130 -17.38 -0.62 2.39
CA ILE A 130 -16.18 -0.48 3.23
C ILE A 130 -15.30 -1.72 3.01
N PRO A 131 -13.99 -1.59 2.73
CA PRO A 131 -13.13 -2.75 2.49
C PRO A 131 -13.02 -3.67 3.72
N ASP A 132 -13.13 -4.98 3.51
CA ASP A 132 -12.96 -6.00 4.57
C ASP A 132 -11.59 -5.93 5.27
N SER A 133 -10.59 -5.34 4.61
CA SER A 133 -9.26 -5.12 5.18
C SER A 133 -9.26 -4.11 6.32
N PHE A 134 -10.31 -3.29 6.50
CA PHE A 134 -10.36 -2.30 7.58
C PHE A 134 -10.35 -2.92 8.98
N LYS A 135 -10.69 -4.21 9.11
CA LYS A 135 -10.49 -4.97 10.36
C LYS A 135 -9.02 -4.99 10.84
N THR A 136 -8.06 -4.68 9.98
CA THR A 136 -6.62 -4.61 10.35
C THR A 136 -6.21 -3.23 10.86
N LEU A 137 -7.09 -2.23 10.82
CA LEU A 137 -6.82 -0.89 11.36
C LEU A 137 -6.96 -0.90 12.88
N VAL A 138 -5.95 -1.50 13.54
CA VAL A 138 -5.97 -1.74 14.98
C VAL A 138 -6.03 -0.45 15.80
N SER A 139 -5.57 0.69 15.28
CA SER A 139 -5.59 1.96 16.01
C SER A 139 -6.84 2.79 15.76
N LEU A 140 -7.70 2.41 14.82
CA LEU A 140 -8.84 3.23 14.39
C LEU A 140 -9.90 3.30 15.49
N GLN A 141 -10.21 4.53 15.89
CA GLN A 141 -11.16 4.86 16.95
C GLN A 141 -12.40 5.55 16.40
N GLU A 142 -12.24 6.41 15.40
CA GLU A 142 -13.34 7.16 14.80
C GLU A 142 -13.45 6.91 13.30
N LEU A 143 -14.63 6.47 12.87
CA LEU A 143 -15.00 6.30 11.47
C LEU A 143 -16.28 7.07 11.18
N ASP A 144 -16.15 8.25 10.55
CA ASP A 144 -17.27 9.06 10.09
C ASP A 144 -17.39 8.95 8.56
N LEU A 145 -18.42 8.22 8.12
CA LEU A 145 -18.79 8.05 6.72
C LEU A 145 -20.15 8.69 6.42
N SER A 146 -20.63 9.57 7.29
CA SER A 146 -21.96 10.15 7.18
C SER A 146 -22.10 11.05 5.94
N ASN A 147 -23.32 11.15 5.42
CA ASN A 147 -23.65 11.97 4.26
C ASN A 147 -22.77 11.63 3.03
N ASN A 148 -22.86 10.36 2.62
CA ASN A 148 -22.18 9.80 1.45
C ASN A 148 -23.19 9.05 0.56
N LYS A 149 -22.69 8.17 -0.30
CA LYS A 149 -23.46 7.32 -1.23
C LYS A 149 -23.13 5.84 -1.03
N PHE A 150 -22.72 5.44 0.18
CA PHE A 150 -22.58 4.01 0.51
C PHE A 150 -23.97 3.37 0.45
N SER A 151 -24.04 2.14 -0.04
CA SER A 151 -25.30 1.42 -0.21
C SER A 151 -25.13 -0.08 0.01
N GLY A 152 -26.20 -0.75 0.43
CA GLY A 152 -26.22 -2.21 0.60
C GLY A 152 -26.48 -2.63 2.04
N SER A 153 -26.01 -3.82 2.43
CA SER A 153 -26.15 -4.30 3.81
C SER A 153 -25.26 -3.51 4.77
N PHE A 154 -25.61 -3.54 6.05
CA PHE A 154 -24.76 -3.00 7.11
C PHE A 154 -23.31 -3.52 6.97
N PRO A 155 -22.29 -2.64 7.04
CA PRO A 155 -20.90 -3.04 6.81
C PRO A 155 -20.36 -3.79 8.04
N GLN A 156 -20.56 -5.12 8.09
CA GLN A 156 -20.15 -5.96 9.22
C GLN A 156 -18.66 -5.84 9.57
N VAL A 157 -17.80 -5.46 8.61
CA VAL A 157 -16.38 -5.19 8.86
C VAL A 157 -16.16 -4.19 10.01
N THR A 158 -17.04 -3.20 10.20
CA THR A 158 -16.88 -2.19 11.26
C THR A 158 -17.00 -2.78 12.67
N ILE A 159 -17.70 -3.89 12.83
CA ILE A 159 -17.80 -4.65 14.10
C ILE A 159 -16.46 -5.31 14.44
N PHE A 160 -15.64 -5.62 13.42
CA PHE A 160 -14.36 -6.31 13.58
C PHE A 160 -13.17 -5.35 13.67
N ILE A 161 -13.40 -4.04 13.73
CA ILE A 161 -12.35 -3.04 13.97
C ILE A 161 -12.10 -2.95 15.48
N PRO A 162 -10.94 -3.38 16.01
CA PRO A 162 -10.79 -3.71 17.43
C PRO A 162 -11.03 -2.56 18.40
N ASN A 163 -10.64 -1.34 18.03
CA ASN A 163 -10.65 -0.18 18.91
C ASN A 163 -11.64 0.90 18.45
N LEU A 164 -12.59 0.55 17.59
CA LEU A 164 -13.59 1.50 17.08
C LEU A 164 -14.58 1.89 18.18
N ILE A 165 -14.64 3.17 18.51
CA ILE A 165 -15.52 3.73 19.55
C ILE A 165 -16.58 4.69 18.98
N TYR A 166 -16.33 5.25 17.80
CA TYR A 166 -17.26 6.13 17.10
C TYR A 166 -17.45 5.63 15.67
N LEU A 167 -18.70 5.34 15.32
CA LEU A 167 -19.11 4.95 13.98
C LEU A 167 -20.32 5.78 13.56
N ASP A 168 -20.15 6.61 12.53
CA ASP A 168 -21.24 7.36 11.92
C ASP A 168 -21.46 6.95 10.47
N LEU A 169 -22.62 6.35 10.21
CA LEU A 169 -23.05 5.91 8.89
C LEU A 169 -24.30 6.66 8.41
N ARG A 170 -24.75 7.71 9.13
CA ARG A 170 -26.00 8.42 8.83
C ARG A 170 -26.00 8.99 7.41
N PHE A 171 -27.19 9.14 6.82
CA PHE A 171 -27.36 9.71 5.48
C PHE A 171 -26.56 8.97 4.39
N ASN A 172 -26.58 7.64 4.45
CA ASN A 172 -26.22 6.72 3.36
C ASN A 172 -27.50 5.97 2.90
N SER A 173 -27.42 5.23 1.79
CA SER A 173 -28.56 4.61 1.11
C SER A 173 -28.74 3.13 1.42
#